data_AF-A0A969DIR2-F1
#
_entry.id   AF-A0A969DIR2-F1
#
_cell.length_a   1.000
_cell.length_b   1.000
_cell.length_c   1.000
_cell.angle_alpha   90.00
_cell.angle_beta   90.00
_cell.angle_gamma   90.00
#
_symmetry.space_group_name_H-M   'P 1'
#
loop_
_entity.id
_entity.type
_entity.pdbx_description
1 polymer ?
#
loop_
_entity_poly.entity_id
_entity_poly.type
_entity_poly.pdbx_seq_one_letter_code
_entity_poly.pdbx_strand_id
1 'polypeptide(L)'
;MSEGIQEHTLMAFWNYILLSEITHKIILTELSFAERDSERFERFSKLKEMHELDNPDLFADFSQRLLLKIEKLQSQINSIGEVTLKTNLTELIYQGDINILNKLVCDYLREKNEVWVLFDNIDKGWPTRGASTADIMIVRSLLYATRKLQRQLDSNNVNLKCLIF
;
A
#
# COMPACT_ATOMS: atom_id res chain seq x y z
N MET A 1 23.53 0.06 5.75
CA MET A 1 22.90 -0.73 4.66
C MET A 1 23.36 -0.14 3.34
N SER A 2 23.44 -0.90 2.25
CA SER A 2 23.66 -0.26 0.94
C SER A 2 22.42 0.54 0.57
N GLU A 3 22.60 1.71 -0.06
CA GLU A 3 21.50 2.60 -0.46
C GLU A 3 20.43 1.86 -1.28
N GLY A 4 20.85 0.94 -2.16
CA GLY A 4 19.95 0.11 -2.95
C GLY A 4 19.02 -0.80 -2.13
N ILE A 5 19.49 -1.42 -1.05
CA ILE A 5 18.65 -2.29 -0.19
C ILE A 5 17.58 -1.47 0.53
N GLN A 6 17.95 -0.27 1.01
CA GLN A 6 17.01 0.62 1.66
C GLN A 6 15.93 1.10 0.69
N GLU A 7 16.29 1.43 -0.55
CA GLU A 7 15.35 1.87 -1.59
C GLU A 7 14.39 0.74 -2.01
N HIS A 8 14.90 -0.48 -2.19
CA HIS A 8 14.05 -1.64 -2.47
C HIS A 8 13.06 -1.93 -1.33
N THR A 9 13.51 -1.78 -0.09
CA THR A 9 12.67 -1.96 1.10
C THR A 9 11.58 -0.89 1.17
N LEU A 10 11.94 0.38 1.00
CA LEU A 10 10.99 1.50 0.98
C LEU A 10 9.96 1.34 -0.15
N MET A 11 10.39 0.88 -1.33
CA MET A 11 9.48 0.61 -2.43
C MET A 11 8.47 -0.50 -2.09
N ALA A 12 8.92 -1.59 -1.45
CA ALA A 12 8.02 -2.66 -1.01
C ALA A 12 7.03 -2.17 0.05
N PHE A 13 7.50 -1.37 0.99
CA PHE A 13 6.68 -0.76 2.02
C PHE A 13 5.62 0.19 1.44
N TRP A 14 6.03 1.06 0.50
CA TRP A 14 5.09 1.90 -0.23
C TRP A 14 4.03 1.07 -0.96
N ASN A 15 4.43 0.02 -1.66
CA ASN A 15 3.48 -0.84 -2.35
C ASN A 15 2.42 -1.44 -1.41
N TYR A 16 2.84 -1.88 -0.21
CA TYR A 16 1.91 -2.36 0.82
C TYR A 16 0.94 -1.27 1.28
N ILE A 17 1.45 -0.08 1.61
CA ILE A 17 0.62 1.06 2.05
C ILE A 17 -0.41 1.38 0.99
N LEU A 18 0.02 1.54 -0.28
CA LEU A 18 -0.88 1.93 -1.36
C LEU A 18 -2.01 0.92 -1.57
N LEU A 19 -1.69 -0.38 -1.61
CA LEU A 19 -2.71 -1.42 -1.75
C LEU A 19 -3.69 -1.42 -0.57
N SER A 20 -3.17 -1.25 0.65
CA SER A 20 -4.01 -1.19 1.84
C SER A 20 -4.94 0.03 1.83
N GLU A 21 -4.45 1.20 1.43
CA GLU A 21 -5.24 2.43 1.41
C GLU A 21 -6.28 2.42 0.29
N ILE A 22 -5.95 1.83 -0.87
CA ILE A 22 -6.93 1.57 -1.93
C ILE A 22 -8.03 0.65 -1.41
N THR A 23 -7.66 -0.44 -0.73
CA THR A 23 -8.62 -1.39 -0.13
C THR A 23 -9.51 -0.71 0.90
N HIS A 24 -8.91 0.06 1.79
CA HIS A 24 -9.62 0.84 2.80
C HIS A 24 -10.64 1.80 2.16
N LYS A 25 -10.23 2.51 1.11
CA LYS A 25 -11.10 3.41 0.35
C LYS A 25 -12.28 2.69 -0.30
N ILE A 26 -12.04 1.51 -0.88
CA ILE A 26 -13.11 0.66 -1.44
C ILE A 26 -14.12 0.32 -0.35
N ILE A 27 -13.67 -0.17 0.80
CA ILE A 27 -14.55 -0.59 1.92
C ILE A 27 -15.42 0.56 2.41
N LEU A 28 -14.86 1.76 2.54
CA LEU A 28 -15.57 2.94 3.02
C LEU A 28 -16.65 3.45 2.06
N THR A 29 -16.44 3.28 0.75
CA THR A 29 -17.23 4.02 -0.26
C THR A 29 -18.09 3.14 -1.15
N GLU A 30 -17.73 1.87 -1.33
CA GLU A 30 -18.28 1.04 -2.39
C GLU A 30 -19.34 0.03 -1.94
N LEU A 31 -19.71 -0.03 -0.64
CA LEU A 31 -20.71 -0.97 -0.14
C LEU A 31 -22.02 -0.90 -0.92
N SER A 32 -22.58 0.30 -1.07
CA SER A 32 -23.86 0.52 -1.79
C SER A 32 -23.78 0.20 -3.29
N PHE A 33 -22.58 0.19 -3.88
CA PHE A 33 -22.33 -0.21 -5.25
C PHE A 33 -22.15 -1.73 -5.36
N ALA A 34 -21.52 -2.34 -4.34
CA ALA A 34 -21.32 -3.78 -4.21
C ALA A 34 -22.64 -4.54 -4.05
N GLU A 35 -23.56 -4.05 -3.20
CA GLU A 35 -24.85 -4.71 -2.92
C GLU A 35 -25.78 -4.85 -4.13
N ARG A 36 -25.53 -4.11 -5.22
CA ARG A 36 -26.36 -4.14 -6.43
C ARG A 36 -26.13 -5.37 -7.30
N ASP A 37 -25.03 -6.09 -7.07
CA ASP A 37 -24.66 -7.27 -7.84
C ASP A 37 -24.06 -8.32 -6.90
N SER A 38 -24.58 -9.55 -6.94
CA SER A 38 -24.16 -10.61 -6.00
C SER A 38 -22.69 -11.01 -6.16
N GLU A 39 -22.18 -11.01 -7.39
CA GLU A 39 -20.81 -11.39 -7.69
C GLU A 39 -19.82 -10.31 -7.21
N ARG A 40 -20.19 -9.04 -7.41
CA ARG A 40 -19.46 -7.89 -6.88
C ARG A 40 -19.47 -7.87 -5.35
N PHE A 41 -20.60 -8.16 -4.74
CA PHE A 41 -20.71 -8.23 -3.28
C PHE A 41 -19.81 -9.33 -2.70
N GLU A 42 -19.69 -10.47 -3.38
CA GLU A 42 -18.77 -11.54 -2.97
C GLU A 42 -17.30 -11.06 -3.03
N ARG A 43 -16.89 -10.39 -4.12
CA ARG A 43 -15.54 -9.79 -4.23
C ARG A 43 -15.29 -8.76 -3.14
N PHE A 44 -16.27 -7.89 -2.88
CA PHE A 44 -16.20 -6.87 -1.83
C PHE A 44 -16.06 -7.51 -0.44
N SER A 45 -16.85 -8.54 -0.14
CA SER A 45 -16.85 -9.23 1.15
C SER A 45 -15.49 -9.87 1.44
N LYS A 46 -14.87 -10.51 0.44
CA LYS A 46 -13.51 -11.07 0.56
C LYS A 46 -12.46 -9.99 0.86
N LEU A 47 -12.55 -8.84 0.20
CA LEU A 47 -11.66 -7.70 0.48
C LEU A 47 -11.86 -7.16 1.90
N LYS A 48 -13.12 -7.03 2.34
CA LYS A 48 -13.47 -6.53 3.65
C LYS A 48 -12.95 -7.44 4.77
N GLU A 49 -13.19 -8.75 4.66
CA GLU A 49 -12.70 -9.74 5.62
C GLU A 49 -11.18 -9.68 5.77
N MET A 50 -10.46 -9.62 4.64
CA MET A 50 -9.00 -9.51 4.65
C MET A 50 -8.51 -8.21 5.31
N HIS A 51 -9.19 -7.09 5.02
CA HIS A 51 -8.82 -5.80 5.63
C HIS A 51 -9.09 -5.77 7.13
N GLU A 52 -10.22 -6.29 7.60
CA GLU A 52 -10.59 -6.29 9.03
C GLU A 52 -9.62 -7.13 9.88
N LEU A 53 -9.08 -8.22 9.32
CA LEU A 53 -8.01 -9.01 9.95
C LEU A 53 -6.71 -8.21 10.11
N ASP A 54 -6.45 -7.28 9.20
CA ASP A 54 -5.17 -6.58 9.08
C ASP A 54 -5.19 -5.16 9.69
N ASN A 55 -6.36 -4.52 9.76
CA ASN A 55 -6.60 -3.17 10.30
C ASN A 55 -7.99 -3.08 10.96
N PRO A 56 -8.09 -3.28 12.29
CA PRO A 56 -9.38 -3.28 12.99
C PRO A 56 -9.99 -1.87 13.14
N ASP A 57 -9.19 -0.81 13.03
CA ASP A 57 -9.68 0.57 13.15
C ASP A 57 -9.95 1.21 11.78
N LEU A 58 -11.19 1.08 11.33
CA LEU A 58 -11.67 1.64 10.06
C LEU A 58 -11.79 3.19 10.10
N PHE A 59 -11.84 3.80 11.28
CA PHE A 59 -12.10 5.25 11.42
C PHE A 59 -10.88 6.05 11.83
N ALA A 60 -9.78 5.39 12.19
CA ALA A 60 -8.47 6.01 12.38
C ALA A 60 -8.10 6.89 11.18
N ASP A 61 -7.34 7.96 11.42
CA ASP A 61 -6.78 8.74 10.32
C ASP A 61 -5.62 7.99 9.62
N PHE A 62 -5.21 8.45 8.44
CA PHE A 62 -4.12 7.81 7.68
C PHE A 62 -2.82 7.71 8.49
N SER A 63 -2.50 8.73 9.30
CA SER A 63 -1.26 8.76 10.08
C SER A 63 -1.27 7.69 11.17
N GLN A 64 -2.41 7.51 11.83
CA GLN A 64 -2.62 6.44 12.81
C GLN A 64 -2.53 5.06 12.18
N ARG A 65 -3.19 4.82 11.04
CA ARG A 65 -3.08 3.54 10.31
C ARG A 65 -1.66 3.26 9.85
N LEU A 66 -0.96 4.28 9.35
CA LEU A 66 0.43 4.18 8.94
C LEU A 66 1.32 3.80 10.12
N LEU A 67 1.13 4.44 11.28
CA LEU A 67 1.89 4.14 12.50
C LEU A 67 1.68 2.67 12.92
N LEU A 68 0.44 2.19 12.96
CA LEU A 68 0.13 0.78 13.29
C LEU A 68 0.83 -0.19 12.35
N LYS A 69 0.89 0.13 11.05
CA LYS A 69 1.61 -0.69 10.05
C LYS A 69 3.12 -0.68 10.29
N ILE A 70 3.70 0.47 10.63
CA ILE A 70 5.13 0.58 10.96
C ILE A 70 5.43 -0.20 12.24
N GLU A 71 4.61 -0.08 13.27
CA GLU A 71 4.77 -0.80 14.54
C GLU A 71 4.66 -2.32 14.34
N LYS A 72 3.70 -2.78 13.54
CA LYS A 72 3.59 -4.19 13.15
C LYS A 72 4.87 -4.69 12.48
N LEU A 73 5.39 -3.93 11.50
CA LEU A 73 6.64 -4.29 10.83
C LEU A 73 7.84 -4.28 11.79
N GLN A 74 7.94 -3.30 12.68
CA GLN A 74 8.99 -3.23 13.70
C GLN A 74 8.93 -4.44 14.64
N SER A 75 7.73 -4.85 15.07
CA SER A 75 7.56 -6.03 15.92
C SER A 75 8.00 -7.32 15.22
N GLN A 76 7.65 -7.48 13.94
CA GLN A 76 8.06 -8.63 13.12
C GLN A 76 9.57 -8.64 12.90
N ILE A 77 10.17 -7.47 12.64
CA ILE A 77 11.62 -7.29 12.54
C ILE A 77 12.31 -7.68 13.86
N ASN A 78 11.83 -7.18 15.00
CA ASN A 78 12.46 -7.45 16.31
C ASN A 78 12.38 -8.93 16.71
N SER A 79 11.35 -9.66 16.26
CA SER A 79 11.24 -11.10 16.48
C SER A 79 12.22 -11.95 15.67
N ILE A 80 12.82 -11.38 14.61
CA ILE A 80 13.78 -12.05 13.73
C ILE A 80 15.13 -11.38 13.95
N GLY A 81 15.97 -11.98 14.80
CA GLY A 81 17.23 -11.36 15.26
C GLY A 81 18.14 -10.76 14.15
N GLU A 82 19.03 -9.85 14.58
CA GLU A 82 19.86 -8.92 13.76
C GLU A 82 20.54 -9.48 12.49
N VAL A 83 20.82 -10.78 12.44
CA VAL A 83 21.65 -11.41 11.40
C VAL A 83 20.88 -11.71 10.10
N THR A 84 19.55 -11.83 10.14
CA THR A 84 18.69 -12.18 8.97
C THR A 84 18.05 -10.96 8.30
N LEU A 85 18.20 -9.78 8.91
CA LEU A 85 17.58 -8.51 8.55
C LEU A 85 17.98 -7.95 7.17
N LYS A 86 19.15 -8.34 6.65
CA LYS A 86 19.68 -7.79 5.39
C LYS A 86 19.16 -8.46 4.11
N THR A 87 18.66 -9.70 4.20
CA THR A 87 18.28 -10.49 3.02
C THR A 87 16.76 -10.66 2.90
N ASN A 88 16.03 -10.63 4.02
CA ASN A 88 14.61 -11.04 4.05
C ASN A 88 13.61 -9.93 4.40
N LEU A 89 14.00 -8.65 4.54
CA LEU A 89 13.04 -7.61 4.93
C LEU A 89 11.95 -7.37 3.87
N THR A 90 12.35 -7.42 2.60
CA THR A 90 11.43 -7.40 1.46
C THR A 90 10.52 -8.62 1.50
N GLU A 91 11.07 -9.83 1.67
CA GLU A 91 10.28 -11.07 1.78
C GLU A 91 9.32 -11.07 2.98
N LEU A 92 9.70 -10.40 4.08
CA LEU A 92 8.85 -10.21 5.25
C LEU A 92 7.66 -9.32 4.94
N ILE A 93 7.89 -8.20 4.25
CA ILE A 93 6.82 -7.33 3.74
C ILE A 93 5.96 -8.10 2.71
N TYR A 94 6.58 -8.94 1.88
CA TYR A 94 5.93 -9.77 0.85
C TYR A 94 5.39 -11.12 1.37
N GLN A 95 5.35 -11.36 2.69
CA GLN A 95 4.61 -12.52 3.20
C GLN A 95 3.19 -12.50 2.63
N GLY A 96 2.64 -13.70 2.37
CA GLY A 96 1.62 -13.98 1.33
C GLY A 96 0.41 -13.06 1.24
N ASP A 97 0.11 -12.32 2.31
CA ASP A 97 -0.95 -11.32 2.40
C ASP A 97 -0.86 -10.24 1.31
N ILE A 98 0.32 -9.74 0.93
CA ILE A 98 0.40 -8.73 -0.15
C ILE A 98 -0.05 -9.27 -1.50
N ASN A 99 0.34 -10.50 -1.83
CA ASN A 99 -0.01 -11.08 -3.13
C ASN A 99 -1.50 -11.39 -3.21
N ILE A 100 -2.08 -11.88 -2.11
CA ILE A 100 -3.52 -12.12 -1.98
C ILE A 100 -4.27 -10.79 -2.06
N LEU A 101 -3.85 -9.77 -1.30
CA LEU A 101 -4.46 -8.44 -1.30
C LEU A 101 -4.43 -7.83 -2.69
N ASN A 102 -3.27 -7.87 -3.35
CA ASN A 102 -3.12 -7.35 -4.71
C ASN A 102 -4.07 -8.04 -5.68
N LYS A 103 -4.21 -9.38 -5.60
CA LYS A 103 -5.13 -10.13 -6.45
C LYS A 103 -6.58 -9.72 -6.20
N LEU A 104 -7.01 -9.64 -4.94
CA LEU A 104 -8.37 -9.26 -4.59
C LEU A 104 -8.70 -7.81 -5.01
N VAL A 105 -7.75 -6.89 -4.84
CA VAL A 105 -7.90 -5.50 -5.27
C VAL A 105 -8.03 -5.42 -6.79
N CYS A 106 -7.17 -6.12 -7.53
CA CYS A 106 -7.26 -6.19 -8.99
C CYS A 106 -8.59 -6.79 -9.45
N ASP A 107 -9.01 -7.91 -8.86
CA ASP A 107 -10.26 -8.59 -9.21
C ASP A 107 -11.48 -7.69 -8.97
N TYR A 108 -11.47 -6.88 -7.91
CA TYR A 108 -12.55 -5.93 -7.63
C TYR A 108 -12.53 -4.72 -8.57
N LEU A 109 -11.35 -4.15 -8.83
CA LEU A 109 -11.21 -2.94 -9.63
C LEU A 109 -11.37 -3.16 -11.13
N ARG A 110 -11.32 -4.42 -11.63
CA ARG A 110 -11.52 -4.73 -13.06
C ARG A 110 -12.82 -4.22 -13.67
N GLU A 111 -13.86 -4.06 -12.86
CA GLU A 111 -15.14 -3.50 -13.34
C GLU A 111 -15.13 -1.98 -13.46
N LYS A 112 -14.11 -1.32 -12.91
CA LYS A 112 -13.96 0.13 -12.97
C LYS A 112 -13.10 0.47 -14.18
N ASN A 113 -13.56 1.43 -14.97
CA ASN A 113 -12.82 1.88 -16.15
C ASN A 113 -11.46 2.49 -15.79
N GLU A 114 -11.41 3.30 -14.72
CA GLU A 114 -10.20 3.98 -14.26
C GLU A 114 -10.20 4.15 -12.75
N VAL A 115 -9.01 4.13 -12.16
CA VAL A 115 -8.77 4.41 -10.74
C VAL A 115 -7.76 5.53 -10.62
N TRP A 116 -8.09 6.55 -9.83
CA TRP A 116 -7.24 7.72 -9.62
C TRP A 116 -6.75 7.78 -8.18
N VAL A 117 -5.43 7.83 -8.00
CA VAL A 117 -4.77 7.98 -6.71
C VAL A 117 -4.04 9.32 -6.70
N LEU A 118 -4.42 10.16 -5.75
CA LEU A 118 -3.92 11.52 -5.60
C LEU A 118 -3.08 11.58 -4.33
N PHE A 119 -1.83 12.04 -4.46
CA PHE A 119 -0.93 12.29 -3.34
C PHE A 119 -0.74 13.79 -3.20
N ASP A 120 -1.00 14.28 -1.99
CA ASP A 120 -0.88 15.69 -1.61
C ASP A 120 0.04 15.82 -0.40
N ASN A 121 0.64 16.99 -0.21
CA ASN A 121 1.42 17.38 0.97
C ASN A 121 2.62 16.47 1.27
N ILE A 122 3.32 15.94 0.26
CA ILE A 122 4.47 15.05 0.48
C ILE A 122 5.67 15.80 1.07
N ASP A 123 5.78 17.10 0.80
CA ASP A 123 6.81 18.00 1.31
C ASP A 123 6.49 18.55 2.71
N LYS A 124 5.32 18.24 3.25
CA LYS A 124 4.88 18.76 4.55
C LYS A 124 5.76 18.24 5.68
N GLY A 125 6.56 19.15 6.24
CA GLY A 125 7.50 18.85 7.32
C GLY A 125 8.97 18.83 6.88
N TRP A 126 9.26 19.09 5.61
CA TRP A 126 10.64 19.25 5.16
C TRP A 126 11.30 20.48 5.78
N PRO A 127 12.60 20.42 6.09
CA PRO A 127 13.32 21.56 6.60
C PRO A 127 13.24 22.75 5.63
N THR A 128 13.13 23.96 6.16
CA THR A 128 13.17 25.21 5.34
C THR A 128 14.48 25.39 4.59
N ARG A 129 15.53 24.66 4.96
CA ARG A 129 16.84 24.64 4.30
C ARG A 129 16.90 23.69 3.08
N GLY A 130 15.78 23.07 2.73
CA GLY A 130 15.66 22.15 1.60
C GLY A 130 15.51 20.69 2.02
N ALA A 131 15.09 19.86 1.06
CA ALA A 131 14.94 18.43 1.23
C ALA A 131 16.29 17.75 1.53
N SER A 132 16.30 16.86 2.52
CA SER A 132 17.46 16.00 2.80
C SER A 132 17.57 14.87 1.77
N THR A 133 18.71 14.17 1.78
CA THR A 133 18.89 12.96 0.98
C THR A 133 17.87 11.87 1.33
N ALA A 134 17.46 11.78 2.60
CA ALA A 134 16.41 10.86 3.03
C ALA A 134 15.04 11.24 2.47
N ASP A 135 14.70 12.53 2.46
CA ASP A 135 13.43 13.03 1.91
C ASP A 135 13.32 12.72 0.41
N ILE A 136 14.41 12.99 -0.34
CA ILE A 136 14.50 12.66 -1.77
C ILE A 136 14.34 11.15 -1.98
N MET A 137 14.97 10.33 -1.14
CA MET A 137 14.88 8.88 -1.23
C MET A 137 13.45 8.36 -0.97
N ILE A 138 12.72 8.95 -0.02
CA ILE A 138 11.32 8.60 0.27
C ILE A 138 10.44 8.89 -0.95
N VAL A 139 10.53 10.09 -1.53
CA VAL A 139 9.76 10.50 -2.72
C VAL A 139 10.11 9.63 -3.92
N ARG A 140 11.40 9.39 -4.15
CA ARG A 140 11.87 8.53 -5.24
C ARG A 140 11.34 7.10 -5.11
N SER A 141 11.35 6.55 -3.90
CA SER A 141 10.80 5.22 -3.61
C SER A 141 9.29 5.16 -3.85
N LEU A 142 8.55 6.22 -3.48
CA LEU A 142 7.12 6.34 -3.77
C LEU A 142 6.84 6.39 -5.28
N LEU A 143 7.61 7.19 -6.03
CA LEU A 143 7.50 7.26 -7.50
C LEU A 143 7.76 5.90 -8.16
N TYR A 144 8.70 5.12 -7.64
CA TYR A 144 8.93 3.76 -8.13
C TYR A 144 7.81 2.80 -7.74
N ALA A 145 7.30 2.88 -6.51
CA ALA A 145 6.20 2.04 -6.05
C ALA A 145 4.91 2.31 -6.83
N THR A 146 4.56 3.58 -7.08
CA THR A 146 3.39 3.96 -7.88
C THR A 146 3.50 3.43 -9.32
N ARG A 147 4.65 3.59 -9.98
CA ARG A 147 4.89 3.00 -11.31
C ARG A 147 4.79 1.47 -11.32
N LYS A 148 5.29 0.81 -10.27
CA LYS A 148 5.17 -0.63 -10.11
C LYS A 148 3.71 -1.04 -9.99
N LEU A 149 2.96 -0.36 -9.13
CA LEU A 149 1.54 -0.62 -8.89
C LEU A 149 0.71 -0.40 -10.16
N GLN A 150 0.98 0.66 -10.93
CA GLN A 150 0.37 0.89 -12.23
C GLN A 150 0.57 -0.30 -13.18
N ARG A 151 1.81 -0.77 -13.34
CA ARG A 151 2.10 -1.95 -14.19
C ARG A 151 1.40 -3.23 -13.69
N GLN A 152 1.26 -3.39 -12.37
CA GLN A 152 0.60 -4.55 -11.77
C GLN A 152 -0.92 -4.55 -11.99
N LEU A 153 -1.55 -3.37 -11.99
CA LEU A 153 -2.97 -3.21 -12.24
C LEU A 153 -3.28 -3.22 -13.75
N ASP A 154 -2.42 -2.60 -14.56
CA ASP A 154 -2.54 -2.59 -16.02
C ASP A 154 -2.51 -4.02 -16.58
N SER A 155 -1.64 -4.90 -16.05
CA SER A 155 -1.59 -6.32 -16.45
C SER A 155 -2.87 -7.10 -16.11
N ASN A 156 -3.71 -6.55 -15.23
CA ASN A 156 -5.01 -7.08 -14.85
C ASN A 156 -6.18 -6.31 -15.49
N ASN A 157 -5.94 -5.51 -16.52
CA ASN A 157 -6.92 -4.64 -17.19
C ASN A 157 -7.54 -3.55 -16.28
N VAL A 158 -6.78 -3.06 -15.29
CA VAL A 158 -7.19 -1.94 -14.44
C VAL A 158 -6.31 -0.73 -14.72
N ASN A 159 -6.87 0.32 -15.30
CA ASN A 159 -6.13 1.55 -15.63
C ASN A 159 -5.97 2.43 -14.38
N LEU A 160 -4.79 2.37 -13.75
CA LEU A 160 -4.45 3.17 -12.58
C LEU A 160 -3.70 4.45 -12.96
N LYS A 161 -4.23 5.60 -12.54
CA LYS A 161 -3.57 6.91 -12.64
C LYS A 161 -3.10 7.37 -11.27
N CYS A 162 -1.80 7.64 -11.15
CA CYS A 162 -1.22 8.25 -9.95
C CYS A 162 -0.79 9.69 -10.25
N LEU A 163 -1.27 10.65 -9.45
CA LEU A 163 -0.88 12.05 -9.52
C LEU A 163 -0.24 12.44 -8.18
N ILE A 164 0.97 12.99 -8.23
CA ILE A 164 1.70 13.50 -7.06
C ILE A 164 1.87 15.00 -7.26
N PHE A 165 1.44 15.79 -6.27
CA PHE A 165 1.50 17.25 -6.29
C PHE A 165 1.91 17.82 -4.93
#